data_AF-A0A3M9Z9W3-F1
#
_entry.id   AF-A0A3M9Z9W3-F1
#
_cell.length_a   1.000
_cell.length_b   1.000
_cell.length_c   1.000
_cell.angle_alpha   90.00
_cell.angle_beta   90.00
_cell.angle_gamma   90.00
#
_symmetry.space_group_name_H-M   'P 1'
#
loop_
_entity.id
_entity.type
_entity.pdbx_description
1 polymer ?
#
loop_
_entity_poly.entity_id
_entity_poly.type
_entity_poly.pdbx_seq_one_letter_code
_entity_poly.pdbx_strand_id
1 'polypeptide(L)'
;MGINQTQQKRRNLDWAVDRTKDLSIAAERKKSGQWLGFLFKNLSLMATGGALMLGFLSLIGIWHTGSQFLNNLRSWFTVAEPPAKVDVRSTVVQQVRGASELTTAVYSMESVVPTSRERTIGGYVIGKTTLLYIAHGEVRAGVDLAALQPNDVQVSDNAILLRLPPPKILDSKIDVNRSQVYDYDRGFLGLGPDVAPELQELAQRETLSKIVAAACTDGVLQSANERAKLAVSQLLTTAGYSQFTIETQTPSLEACIASNAPASVVPSTPLPSVTVPPPPPVPSATPPSSVTPETIVVPQQPAI
;
A
#
# COMPACT_ATOMS: atom_id res chain seq x y z
N MET A 1 131.63 -3.17 -43.07
CA MET A 1 131.71 -3.38 -41.61
C MET A 1 130.60 -2.59 -40.94
N GLY A 2 129.84 -3.21 -40.01
CA GLY A 2 128.85 -2.50 -39.19
C GLY A 2 127.52 -3.22 -39.07
N ILE A 3 127.51 -4.31 -38.31
CA ILE A 3 126.33 -5.04 -37.85
C ILE A 3 125.61 -4.16 -36.80
N ASN A 4 124.31 -4.41 -36.56
CA ASN A 4 123.72 -4.61 -35.21
C ASN A 4 122.42 -3.83 -34.94
N GLN A 5 121.56 -4.47 -34.14
CA GLN A 5 120.48 -3.96 -33.27
C GLN A 5 119.02 -4.25 -33.62
N THR A 6 118.60 -4.52 -34.87
CA THR A 6 117.16 -4.73 -35.16
C THR A 6 116.67 -6.18 -35.06
N GLN A 7 117.56 -7.17 -35.04
CA GLN A 7 117.18 -8.60 -35.00
C GLN A 7 117.03 -9.18 -33.57
N GLN A 8 117.45 -8.47 -32.53
CA GLN A 8 117.42 -8.97 -31.15
C GLN A 8 116.08 -8.70 -30.44
N LYS A 9 115.28 -7.75 -30.95
CA LYS A 9 113.99 -7.37 -30.33
C LYS A 9 112.84 -8.33 -30.66
N ARG A 10 112.89 -9.06 -31.78
CA ARG A 10 111.79 -9.97 -32.18
C ARG A 10 111.81 -11.33 -31.46
N ARG A 11 112.99 -11.89 -31.16
CA ARG A 11 113.09 -13.17 -30.42
C ARG A 11 112.67 -13.09 -28.96
N ASN A 12 112.63 -11.89 -28.37
CA ASN A 12 112.20 -11.72 -26.98
C ASN A 12 110.68 -11.60 -26.80
N LEU A 13 109.89 -11.52 -27.87
CA LEU A 13 108.42 -11.49 -27.77
C LEU A 13 107.80 -12.89 -27.88
N ASP A 14 108.48 -13.82 -28.54
CA ASP A 14 107.95 -15.17 -28.77
C ASP A 14 107.97 -16.06 -27.51
N TRP A 15 108.91 -15.85 -26.56
CA TRP A 15 108.95 -16.66 -25.32
C TRP A 15 107.87 -16.28 -24.30
N ALA A 16 107.27 -15.09 -24.41
CA ALA A 16 106.27 -14.60 -23.45
C ALA A 16 104.84 -15.08 -23.79
N VAL A 17 104.58 -15.44 -25.04
CA VAL A 17 103.24 -15.89 -25.48
C VAL A 17 103.01 -17.38 -25.16
N ASP A 18 104.04 -18.20 -25.26
CA ASP A 18 103.88 -19.67 -25.13
C ASP A 18 103.57 -20.12 -23.69
N ARG A 19 104.04 -19.38 -22.68
CA ARG A 19 103.80 -19.69 -21.27
C ARG A 19 102.35 -19.47 -20.82
N THR A 20 101.54 -18.79 -21.62
CA THR A 20 100.15 -18.45 -21.28
C THR A 20 99.13 -19.46 -21.78
N LYS A 21 99.50 -20.37 -22.70
CA LYS A 21 98.58 -21.37 -23.24
C LYS A 21 98.50 -22.67 -22.44
N ASP A 22 99.57 -23.04 -21.73
CA ASP A 22 99.60 -24.29 -20.97
C ASP A 22 98.88 -24.22 -19.62
N LEU A 23 98.59 -23.03 -19.10
CA LEU A 23 97.86 -22.87 -17.84
C LEU A 23 96.33 -22.95 -17.99
N SER A 24 95.78 -22.86 -19.21
CA SER A 24 94.33 -22.95 -19.44
C SER A 24 93.82 -24.38 -19.67
N ILE A 25 94.69 -25.37 -19.93
CA ILE A 25 94.27 -26.76 -20.25
C ILE A 25 94.24 -27.67 -19.02
N ALA A 26 94.79 -27.23 -17.87
CA ALA A 26 94.81 -28.03 -16.64
C ALA A 26 93.59 -27.87 -15.71
N ALA A 27 92.62 -27.01 -16.05
CA ALA A 27 91.50 -26.68 -15.15
C ALA A 27 90.18 -27.43 -15.39
N GLU A 28 90.15 -28.42 -16.30
CA GLU A 28 88.88 -29.00 -16.80
C GLU A 28 88.64 -30.49 -16.48
N ARG A 29 89.31 -31.05 -15.46
CA ARG A 29 89.18 -32.49 -15.11
C ARG A 29 88.70 -32.84 -13.70
N LYS A 30 87.99 -31.96 -13.01
CA LYS A 30 87.55 -32.29 -11.63
C LYS A 30 86.22 -31.70 -11.15
N LYS A 31 85.15 -31.76 -11.96
CA LYS A 31 83.80 -31.38 -11.46
C LYS A 31 82.57 -31.97 -12.18
N SER A 32 82.66 -33.09 -12.89
CA SER A 32 81.47 -33.71 -13.53
C SER A 32 80.82 -34.87 -12.75
N GLY A 33 81.44 -35.35 -11.66
CA GLY A 33 80.97 -36.56 -10.96
C GLY A 33 79.99 -36.36 -9.79
N GLN A 34 79.72 -35.13 -9.34
CA GLN A 34 78.96 -34.87 -8.11
C GLN A 34 77.55 -34.31 -8.34
N TRP A 35 77.26 -33.81 -9.54
CA TRP A 35 75.97 -33.18 -9.88
C TRP A 35 74.91 -34.17 -10.37
N LEU A 36 75.34 -35.34 -10.88
CA LEU A 36 74.41 -36.36 -11.40
C LEU A 36 73.65 -37.12 -10.29
N GLY A 37 74.28 -37.31 -9.13
CA GLY A 37 73.65 -37.97 -7.98
C GLY A 37 72.60 -37.11 -7.25
N PHE A 38 72.75 -35.79 -7.28
CA PHE A 38 71.82 -34.86 -6.64
C PHE A 38 70.53 -34.66 -7.47
N LEU A 39 70.64 -34.72 -8.80
CA LEU A 39 69.51 -34.57 -9.71
C LEU A 39 68.52 -35.75 -9.65
N PHE A 40 69.02 -37.00 -9.60
CA PHE A 40 68.13 -38.16 -9.54
C PHE A 40 67.40 -38.29 -8.20
N LYS A 41 68.00 -37.83 -7.10
CA LYS A 41 67.40 -37.92 -5.76
C LYS A 41 66.26 -36.90 -5.55
N ASN A 42 66.31 -35.75 -6.21
CA ASN A 42 65.28 -34.72 -6.11
C ASN A 42 64.13 -34.85 -7.13
N LEU A 43 64.30 -35.65 -8.19
CA LEU A 43 63.27 -35.83 -9.22
C LEU A 43 62.06 -36.64 -8.71
N SER A 44 62.26 -37.59 -7.79
CA SER A 44 61.17 -38.40 -7.21
C SER A 44 60.23 -37.59 -6.29
N LEU A 45 60.71 -36.51 -5.68
CA LEU A 45 59.92 -35.66 -4.79
C LEU A 45 59.09 -34.60 -5.55
N MET A 46 59.37 -34.40 -6.84
CA MET A 46 58.72 -33.41 -7.69
C MET A 46 57.45 -33.94 -8.37
N ALA A 47 57.37 -35.26 -8.63
CA ALA A 47 56.22 -35.88 -9.28
C ALA A 47 54.96 -35.90 -8.39
N THR A 48 55.13 -36.09 -7.09
CA THR A 48 54.02 -36.12 -6.12
C THR A 48 53.44 -34.72 -5.85
N GLY A 49 54.26 -33.67 -5.96
CA GLY A 49 53.82 -32.28 -5.81
C GLY A 49 53.00 -31.76 -7.01
N GLY A 50 53.34 -32.18 -8.23
CA GLY A 50 52.65 -31.74 -9.45
C GLY A 50 51.19 -32.20 -9.54
N ALA A 51 50.88 -33.42 -9.09
CA ALA A 51 49.52 -33.96 -9.11
C ALA A 51 48.57 -33.21 -8.16
N LEU A 52 49.05 -32.83 -6.96
CA LEU A 52 48.27 -32.03 -6.03
C LEU A 52 48.06 -30.60 -6.54
N MET A 53 49.04 -30.01 -7.22
CA MET A 53 48.91 -28.66 -7.76
C MET A 53 47.88 -28.57 -8.90
N LEU A 54 47.84 -29.56 -9.79
CA LEU A 54 46.85 -29.64 -10.88
C LEU A 54 45.43 -29.89 -10.37
N GLY A 55 45.28 -30.70 -9.32
CA GLY A 55 43.99 -30.89 -8.66
C GLY A 55 43.48 -29.61 -8.01
N PHE A 56 44.36 -28.86 -7.35
CA PHE A 56 44.02 -27.59 -6.69
C PHE A 56 43.66 -26.48 -7.69
N LEU A 57 44.38 -26.40 -8.82
CA LEU A 57 44.08 -25.46 -9.90
C LEU A 57 42.75 -25.77 -10.60
N SER A 58 42.40 -27.05 -10.77
CA SER A 58 41.10 -27.45 -11.32
C SER A 58 39.94 -27.12 -10.37
N LEU A 59 40.12 -27.30 -9.06
CA LEU A 59 39.15 -26.91 -8.04
C LEU A 59 38.96 -25.39 -7.95
N ILE A 60 40.03 -24.60 -8.08
CA ILE A 60 39.96 -23.13 -8.11
C ILE A 60 39.26 -22.61 -9.38
N GLY A 61 39.50 -23.24 -10.54
CA GLY A 61 38.82 -22.88 -11.79
C GLY A 61 37.30 -23.08 -11.74
N ILE A 62 36.86 -24.15 -11.08
CA ILE A 62 35.44 -24.45 -10.85
C ILE A 62 34.83 -23.47 -9.82
N TRP A 63 35.58 -23.06 -8.79
CA TRP A 63 35.10 -22.10 -7.78
C TRP A 63 34.96 -20.68 -8.33
N HIS A 64 35.88 -20.24 -9.20
CA HIS A 64 35.86 -18.86 -9.70
C HIS A 64 34.88 -18.62 -10.86
N THR A 65 34.40 -19.69 -11.51
CA THR A 65 33.49 -19.64 -12.67
C THR A 65 32.09 -20.22 -12.34
N GLY A 66 31.83 -20.53 -11.07
CA GLY A 66 30.58 -21.16 -10.61
C GLY A 66 29.31 -20.32 -10.85
N SER A 67 29.41 -19.00 -10.99
CA SER A 67 28.24 -18.13 -11.17
C SER A 67 27.77 -18.00 -12.63
N GLN A 68 28.67 -18.10 -13.61
CA GLN A 68 28.34 -17.95 -15.04
C GLN A 68 27.82 -19.27 -15.64
N PHE A 69 28.37 -20.40 -15.22
CA PHE A 69 27.97 -21.73 -15.70
C PHE A 69 26.56 -22.12 -15.24
N LEU A 70 26.20 -21.80 -13.98
CA LEU A 70 24.85 -22.06 -13.46
C LEU A 70 23.78 -21.18 -14.13
N ASN A 71 24.12 -19.97 -14.57
CA ASN A 71 23.19 -19.11 -15.31
C ASN A 71 22.87 -19.68 -16.70
N ASN A 72 23.87 -20.22 -17.40
CA ASN A 72 23.68 -20.86 -18.72
C ASN A 72 23.02 -22.25 -18.62
N LEU A 73 23.19 -22.95 -17.50
CA LEU A 73 22.42 -24.15 -17.15
C LEU A 73 21.05 -23.83 -16.54
N ARG A 74 20.63 -22.57 -16.40
CA ARG A 74 19.26 -22.25 -15.99
C ARG A 74 18.35 -22.06 -17.19
N SER A 75 18.88 -21.55 -18.31
CA SER A 75 18.11 -21.31 -19.53
C SER A 75 17.63 -22.57 -20.26
N TRP A 76 18.22 -23.74 -20.00
CA TRP A 76 17.74 -25.03 -20.53
C TRP A 76 16.64 -25.69 -19.67
N PHE A 77 16.41 -25.23 -18.43
CA PHE A 77 15.40 -25.78 -17.50
C PHE A 77 14.29 -24.77 -17.17
N THR A 78 14.34 -23.57 -17.75
CA THR A 78 13.23 -22.62 -17.70
C THR A 78 12.09 -23.14 -18.58
N VAL A 79 11.10 -23.75 -17.94
CA VAL A 79 9.76 -23.93 -18.49
C VAL A 79 9.29 -22.57 -18.95
N ALA A 80 9.14 -22.39 -20.26
CA ALA A 80 8.60 -21.18 -20.84
C ALA A 80 7.15 -21.02 -20.36
N GLU A 81 6.94 -20.17 -19.37
CA GLU A 81 5.60 -19.72 -19.02
C GLU A 81 5.00 -19.02 -20.25
N PRO A 82 3.80 -19.43 -20.70
CA PRO A 82 3.13 -18.76 -21.80
C PRO A 82 2.98 -17.27 -21.45
N PRO A 83 3.11 -16.36 -22.43
CA PRO A 83 3.11 -14.94 -22.16
C PRO A 83 1.87 -14.59 -21.35
N ALA A 84 2.08 -14.02 -20.17
CA ALA A 84 1.03 -13.41 -19.39
C ALA A 84 0.32 -12.43 -20.32
N LYS A 85 -0.90 -12.80 -20.74
CA LYS A 85 -1.82 -11.85 -21.35
C LYS A 85 -2.07 -10.83 -20.27
N VAL A 86 -1.35 -9.71 -20.36
CA VAL A 86 -1.67 -8.51 -19.61
C VAL A 86 -3.06 -8.14 -20.11
N ASP A 87 -4.05 -8.49 -19.30
CA ASP A 87 -5.39 -8.01 -19.50
C ASP A 87 -5.29 -6.50 -19.39
N VAL A 88 -5.41 -5.80 -20.51
CA VAL A 88 -5.32 -4.33 -20.58
C VAL A 88 -6.32 -3.70 -19.60
N ARG A 89 -7.40 -4.43 -19.26
CA ARG A 89 -8.34 -4.09 -18.20
C ARG A 89 -7.66 -3.90 -16.84
N SER A 90 -6.70 -4.76 -16.49
CA SER A 90 -5.96 -4.65 -15.23
C SER A 90 -5.08 -3.40 -15.21
N THR A 91 -4.43 -3.04 -16.32
CA THR A 91 -3.57 -1.85 -16.40
C THR A 91 -4.38 -0.56 -16.38
N VAL A 92 -5.52 -0.51 -17.08
CA VAL A 92 -6.44 0.65 -17.07
C VAL A 92 -7.08 0.81 -15.69
N VAL A 93 -7.56 -0.27 -15.06
CA VAL A 93 -8.13 -0.21 -13.71
C VAL A 93 -7.09 0.18 -12.67
N GLN A 94 -5.84 -0.29 -12.76
CA GLN A 94 -4.76 0.07 -11.83
C GLN A 94 -4.38 1.56 -11.94
N GLN A 95 -4.32 2.10 -13.16
CA GLN A 95 -3.96 3.49 -13.40
C GLN A 95 -5.09 4.47 -13.03
N VAL A 96 -6.35 4.04 -13.12
CA VAL A 96 -7.51 4.79 -12.63
C VAL A 96 -7.62 4.76 -11.10
N ARG A 97 -7.23 3.65 -10.44
CA ARG A 97 -7.23 3.52 -8.97
C ARG A 97 -6.13 4.31 -8.24
N GLY A 98 -5.12 4.82 -8.96
CA GLY A 98 -4.07 5.67 -8.37
C GLY A 98 -4.59 7.01 -7.84
N ALA A 99 -5.77 7.44 -8.27
CA ALA A 99 -6.52 8.58 -7.74
C ALA A 99 -7.76 8.06 -6.99
N SER A 100 -7.57 7.58 -5.76
CA SER A 100 -8.60 6.86 -5.01
C SER A 100 -9.90 7.65 -4.81
N GLU A 101 -9.82 8.99 -4.73
CA GLU A 101 -11.00 9.85 -4.58
C GLU A 101 -10.88 11.08 -5.48
N LEU A 102 -11.79 11.21 -6.46
CA LEU A 102 -11.84 12.37 -7.33
C LEU A 102 -12.86 13.37 -6.77
N THR A 103 -12.37 14.42 -6.11
CA THR A 103 -13.22 15.57 -5.77
C THR A 103 -13.51 16.36 -7.03
N THR A 104 -14.79 16.50 -7.36
CA THR A 104 -15.20 17.13 -8.61
C THR A 104 -16.04 18.37 -8.36
N ALA A 105 -16.89 18.38 -7.33
CA ALA A 105 -17.64 19.56 -6.92
C ALA A 105 -17.28 19.98 -5.49
N VAL A 106 -17.10 21.27 -5.30
CA VAL A 106 -16.91 21.89 -3.99
C VAL A 106 -18.01 22.92 -3.83
N TYR A 107 -18.76 22.81 -2.74
CA TYR A 107 -19.81 23.73 -2.36
C TYR A 107 -19.40 24.43 -1.08
N SER A 108 -19.43 25.76 -1.06
CA SER A 108 -19.04 26.55 0.10
C SER A 108 -20.07 27.62 0.38
N MET A 109 -20.43 27.81 1.65
CA MET A 109 -21.30 28.90 2.07
C MET A 109 -20.91 29.45 3.44
N GLU A 110 -21.41 30.64 3.73
CA GLU A 110 -21.38 31.27 5.04
C GLU A 110 -22.77 31.17 5.68
N SER A 111 -22.83 30.84 6.97
CA SER A 111 -24.06 30.72 7.73
C SER A 111 -23.89 31.37 9.11
N VAL A 112 -24.89 32.14 9.52
CA VAL A 112 -24.94 32.74 10.86
C VAL A 112 -25.80 31.84 11.75
N VAL A 113 -25.19 31.24 12.77
CA VAL A 113 -25.86 30.29 13.66
C VAL A 113 -25.90 30.85 15.08
N PRO A 114 -27.07 31.32 15.55
CA PRO A 114 -27.26 31.67 16.94
C PRO A 114 -27.43 30.40 17.79
N THR A 115 -26.69 30.30 18.88
CA THR A 115 -26.86 29.26 19.90
C THR A 115 -27.10 29.89 21.25
N SER A 116 -27.91 29.24 22.10
CA SER A 116 -28.17 29.74 23.44
C SER A 116 -28.33 28.64 24.47
N ARG A 117 -27.99 28.96 25.72
CA ARG A 117 -28.14 28.12 26.90
C ARG A 117 -28.74 28.92 28.04
N GLU A 118 -29.76 28.36 28.65
CA GLU A 118 -30.45 28.96 29.80
C GLU A 118 -29.95 28.32 31.10
N ARG A 119 -29.82 29.13 32.15
CA ARG A 119 -29.55 28.66 33.50
C ARG A 119 -30.83 28.71 34.31
N THR A 120 -31.25 27.55 34.79
CA THR A 120 -32.45 27.40 35.60
C THR A 120 -32.11 27.03 37.04
N ILE A 121 -32.75 27.70 38.02
CA ILE A 121 -32.72 27.32 39.44
C ILE A 121 -34.15 27.22 39.94
N GLY A 122 -34.52 26.07 40.51
CA GLY A 122 -35.87 25.86 41.06
C GLY A 122 -37.00 26.00 40.03
N GLY A 123 -36.73 25.75 38.74
CA GLY A 123 -37.70 25.90 37.64
C GLY A 123 -37.78 27.29 37.02
N TYR A 124 -37.04 28.28 37.54
CA TYR A 124 -37.01 29.63 37.00
C TYR A 124 -35.71 29.88 36.22
N VAL A 125 -35.83 30.50 35.05
CA VAL A 125 -34.68 30.94 34.23
C VAL A 125 -34.08 32.20 34.88
N ILE A 126 -32.88 32.07 35.42
CA ILE A 126 -32.18 33.17 36.11
C ILE A 126 -31.13 33.85 35.24
N GLY A 127 -30.84 33.29 34.06
CA GLY A 127 -29.87 33.83 33.12
C GLY A 127 -29.89 33.07 31.80
N LYS A 128 -29.54 33.76 30.72
CA LYS A 128 -29.41 33.18 29.39
C LYS A 128 -28.08 33.63 28.80
N THR A 129 -27.34 32.68 28.27
CA THR A 129 -26.15 32.94 27.48
C THR A 129 -26.46 32.69 26.02
N THR A 130 -26.13 33.65 25.15
CA THR A 130 -26.30 33.57 23.71
C THR A 130 -24.95 33.74 23.03
N LEU A 131 -24.69 32.96 21.99
CA LEU A 131 -23.49 33.03 21.17
C LEU A 131 -23.92 33.14 19.71
N LEU A 132 -23.42 34.15 19.02
CA LEU A 132 -23.61 34.33 17.59
C LEU A 132 -22.35 33.88 16.86
N TYR A 133 -22.45 32.78 16.11
CA TYR A 133 -21.34 32.21 15.37
C TYR A 133 -21.51 32.46 13.87
N ILE A 134 -20.51 33.06 13.22
CA ILE A 134 -20.45 33.17 11.77
C ILE A 134 -19.57 32.02 11.29
N ALA A 135 -20.18 31.08 10.57
CA ALA A 135 -19.55 29.83 10.18
C ALA A 135 -19.40 29.76 8.67
N HIS A 136 -18.18 29.49 8.21
CA HIS A 136 -17.90 29.14 6.82
C HIS A 136 -17.70 27.64 6.72
N GLY A 137 -18.55 26.97 5.96
CA GLY A 137 -18.38 25.54 5.71
C GLY A 137 -18.22 25.23 4.23
N GLU A 138 -17.61 24.09 4.01
CA GLU A 138 -17.32 23.53 2.71
C GLU A 138 -17.75 22.07 2.68
N VAL A 139 -18.41 21.67 1.59
CA VAL A 139 -18.83 20.31 1.29
C VAL A 139 -18.20 19.90 -0.02
N ARG A 140 -17.44 18.82 0.02
CA ARG A 140 -16.75 18.25 -1.13
C ARG A 140 -17.51 17.02 -1.57
N ALA A 141 -17.99 17.05 -2.81
CA ALA A 141 -18.63 15.91 -3.44
C ALA A 141 -17.78 15.40 -4.60
N GLY A 142 -17.87 14.10 -4.82
CA GLY A 142 -17.05 13.44 -5.83
C GLY A 142 -17.49 12.02 -6.11
N VAL A 143 -16.71 11.41 -7.00
CA VAL A 143 -16.90 10.02 -7.41
C VAL A 143 -15.66 9.26 -6.94
N ASP A 144 -15.90 8.19 -6.18
CA ASP A 144 -14.84 7.32 -5.67
C ASP A 144 -14.50 6.28 -6.74
N LEU A 145 -13.31 6.42 -7.33
CA LEU A 145 -12.82 5.54 -8.39
C LEU A 145 -12.24 4.23 -7.83
N ALA A 146 -11.95 4.15 -6.53
CA ALA A 146 -11.53 2.90 -5.89
C ALA A 146 -12.70 1.89 -5.84
N ALA A 147 -13.95 2.37 -5.81
CA ALA A 147 -15.14 1.54 -5.91
C ALA A 147 -15.40 0.95 -7.31
N LEU A 148 -14.63 1.33 -8.34
CA LEU A 148 -14.76 0.78 -9.69
C LEU A 148 -14.35 -0.69 -9.74
N GLN A 149 -15.25 -1.53 -10.26
CA GLN A 149 -14.98 -2.92 -10.54
C GLN A 149 -14.52 -3.09 -12.00
N PRO A 150 -13.71 -4.12 -12.30
CA PRO A 150 -13.33 -4.42 -13.69
C PRO A 150 -14.53 -4.64 -14.62
N ASN A 151 -15.69 -5.04 -14.07
CA ASN A 151 -16.94 -5.23 -14.79
C ASN A 151 -17.59 -3.91 -15.25
N ASP A 152 -17.26 -2.78 -14.60
CA ASP A 152 -17.76 -1.45 -14.95
C ASP A 152 -17.03 -0.85 -16.16
N VAL A 153 -15.96 -1.53 -16.62
CA VAL A 153 -15.14 -1.15 -17.76
C VAL A 153 -15.27 -2.22 -18.84
N GLN A 154 -16.02 -1.91 -19.88
CA GLN A 154 -16.12 -2.76 -21.06
C GLN A 154 -15.29 -2.15 -22.18
N VAL A 155 -14.31 -2.91 -22.65
CA VAL A 155 -13.47 -2.55 -23.79
C VAL A 155 -13.92 -3.39 -24.97
N SER A 156 -14.42 -2.75 -26.03
CA SER A 156 -14.77 -3.39 -27.30
C SER A 156 -13.95 -2.74 -28.40
N ASP A 157 -12.98 -3.48 -28.94
CA ASP A 157 -12.03 -3.03 -29.98
C ASP A 157 -11.39 -1.66 -29.68
N ASN A 158 -11.97 -0.58 -30.21
CA ASN A 158 -11.49 0.79 -30.10
C ASN A 158 -12.42 1.73 -29.30
N ALA A 159 -13.47 1.18 -28.67
CA ALA A 159 -14.45 1.90 -27.87
C ALA A 159 -14.45 1.42 -26.41
N ILE A 160 -14.39 2.35 -25.46
CA ILE A 160 -14.54 2.08 -24.03
C ILE A 160 -15.93 2.49 -23.56
N LEU A 161 -16.67 1.56 -22.98
CA LEU A 161 -17.85 1.84 -22.17
C LEU A 161 -17.44 1.80 -20.69
N LEU A 162 -17.53 2.96 -20.04
CA LEU A 162 -17.18 3.11 -18.63
C LEU A 162 -18.42 3.57 -17.86
N ARG A 163 -18.81 2.77 -16.87
CA ARG A 163 -19.87 3.14 -15.94
C ARG A 163 -19.25 3.72 -14.68
N LEU A 164 -19.56 4.98 -14.39
CA LEU A 164 -19.09 5.63 -13.16
C LEU A 164 -19.95 5.21 -11.96
N PRO A 165 -19.35 5.09 -10.76
CA PRO A 165 -20.10 4.85 -9.54
C PRO A 165 -20.91 6.10 -9.17
N PRO A 166 -21.93 5.94 -8.30
CA PRO A 166 -22.74 7.07 -7.87
C PRO A 166 -21.90 8.10 -7.09
N PRO A 167 -22.19 9.40 -7.24
CA PRO A 167 -21.47 10.45 -6.54
C PRO A 167 -21.86 10.42 -5.06
N LYS A 168 -20.90 10.73 -4.19
CA LYS A 168 -21.10 10.84 -2.74
C LYS A 168 -20.43 12.10 -2.19
N ILE A 169 -20.83 12.49 -0.99
CA ILE A 169 -20.09 13.47 -0.21
C ILE A 169 -18.81 12.78 0.27
N LEU A 170 -17.66 13.37 -0.07
CA LEU A 170 -16.35 12.88 0.34
C LEU A 170 -15.92 13.49 1.68
N ASP A 171 -16.22 14.77 1.88
CA ASP A 171 -15.83 15.51 3.07
C ASP A 171 -16.80 16.68 3.33
N SER A 172 -17.02 17.00 4.60
CA SER A 172 -17.75 18.20 5.02
C SER A 172 -17.06 18.79 6.24
N LYS A 173 -16.67 20.06 6.15
CA LYS A 173 -15.85 20.71 7.17
C LYS A 173 -16.20 22.18 7.32
N ILE A 174 -15.85 22.71 8.48
CA ILE A 174 -15.88 24.15 8.75
C ILE A 174 -14.48 24.70 8.60
N ASP A 175 -14.37 25.82 7.88
CA ASP A 175 -13.15 26.60 7.78
C ASP A 175 -12.99 27.43 9.06
N VAL A 176 -12.19 26.92 9.99
CA VAL A 176 -11.91 27.57 11.28
C VAL A 176 -11.18 28.92 11.15
N ASN A 177 -10.51 29.17 10.03
CA ASN A 177 -9.78 30.43 9.82
C ASN A 177 -10.70 31.55 9.34
N ARG A 178 -11.77 31.19 8.63
CA ARG A 178 -12.80 32.14 8.19
C ARG A 178 -13.97 32.25 9.16
N SER A 179 -14.20 31.23 9.97
CA SER A 179 -15.28 31.23 10.95
C SER A 179 -14.87 31.94 12.23
N GLN A 180 -15.82 32.66 12.85
CA GLN A 180 -15.55 33.42 14.07
C GLN A 180 -16.78 33.54 14.96
N VAL A 181 -16.55 33.67 16.26
CA VAL A 181 -17.58 34.11 17.21
C VAL A 181 -17.76 35.61 17.02
N TYR A 182 -18.94 36.01 16.57
CA TYR A 182 -19.27 37.41 16.36
C TYR A 182 -19.70 38.09 17.66
N ASP A 183 -20.51 37.41 18.46
CA ASP A 183 -21.01 37.94 19.73
C ASP A 183 -21.17 36.82 20.76
N TYR A 184 -20.95 37.18 22.03
CA TYR A 184 -21.14 36.31 23.18
C TYR A 184 -21.69 37.13 24.35
N ASP A 185 -22.97 36.92 24.64
CA ASP A 185 -23.70 37.67 25.67
C ASP A 185 -24.19 36.72 26.77
N ARG A 186 -23.87 37.03 28.02
CA ARG A 186 -24.31 36.30 29.23
C ARG A 186 -25.52 36.97 29.91
N GLY A 187 -26.14 37.91 29.22
CA GLY A 187 -27.24 38.75 29.69
C GLY A 187 -26.76 39.97 30.49
N PHE A 188 -27.64 40.96 30.64
CA PHE A 188 -27.36 42.26 31.28
C PHE A 188 -26.69 42.17 32.66
N LEU A 189 -27.04 41.16 33.47
CA LEU A 189 -26.50 40.96 34.82
C LEU A 189 -25.35 39.93 34.87
N GLY A 190 -24.91 39.40 33.72
CA GLY A 190 -23.87 38.35 33.65
C GLY A 190 -24.25 37.03 34.32
N LEU A 191 -25.53 36.80 34.60
CA LEU A 191 -26.03 35.61 35.31
C LEU A 191 -26.09 34.36 34.42
N GLY A 192 -25.91 34.52 33.12
CA GLY A 192 -25.84 33.42 32.15
C GLY A 192 -24.69 32.46 32.46
N PRO A 193 -24.85 31.15 32.16
CA PRO A 193 -23.81 30.15 32.37
C PRO A 193 -22.60 30.41 31.47
N ASP A 194 -21.38 30.05 31.92
CA ASP A 194 -20.18 30.18 31.10
C ASP A 194 -20.01 28.93 30.27
N VAL A 195 -20.48 28.96 29.03
CA VAL A 195 -20.54 27.77 28.17
C VAL A 195 -20.18 28.12 26.73
N ALA A 196 -19.22 29.05 26.55
CA ALA A 196 -18.79 29.49 25.24
C ALA A 196 -18.28 28.33 24.35
N PRO A 197 -17.41 27.41 24.83
CA PRO A 197 -16.95 26.29 24.02
C PRO A 197 -18.09 25.37 23.57
N GLU A 198 -19.03 25.04 24.47
CA GLU A 198 -20.15 24.15 24.18
C GLU A 198 -21.15 24.78 23.21
N LEU A 199 -21.38 26.09 23.33
CA LEU A 199 -22.22 26.85 22.42
C LEU A 199 -21.61 26.96 21.03
N GLN A 200 -20.29 27.11 20.94
CA GLN A 200 -19.55 27.13 19.68
C GLN A 200 -19.58 25.76 19.01
N GLU A 201 -19.30 24.67 19.74
CA GLU A 201 -19.40 23.31 19.21
C GLU A 201 -20.81 22.98 18.70
N LEU A 202 -21.84 23.41 19.43
CA LEU A 202 -23.22 23.28 18.99
C LEU A 202 -23.46 24.05 17.69
N ALA A 203 -22.99 25.30 17.61
CA ALA A 203 -23.15 26.13 16.43
C ALA A 203 -22.47 25.50 15.21
N GLN A 204 -21.27 24.96 15.39
CA GLN A 204 -20.52 24.24 14.36
C GLN A 204 -21.25 22.99 13.88
N ARG A 205 -21.80 22.18 14.79
CA ARG A 205 -22.56 20.97 14.43
C ARG A 205 -23.82 21.29 13.63
N GLU A 206 -24.58 22.27 14.10
CA GLU A 206 -25.78 22.75 13.41
C GLU A 206 -25.45 23.35 12.03
N THR A 207 -24.34 24.08 11.94
CA THR A 207 -23.83 24.61 10.67
C THR A 207 -23.56 23.46 9.69
N LEU A 208 -22.78 22.44 10.08
CA LEU A 208 -22.44 21.34 9.18
C LEU A 208 -23.69 20.65 8.61
N SER A 209 -24.68 20.38 9.47
CA SER A 209 -25.96 19.80 9.05
C SER A 209 -26.68 20.68 8.01
N LYS A 210 -26.79 21.99 8.29
CA LYS A 210 -27.46 22.95 7.39
C LYS A 210 -26.74 23.11 6.05
N ILE A 211 -25.42 23.22 6.07
CA ILE A 211 -24.61 23.38 4.86
C ILE A 211 -24.73 22.15 3.97
N VAL A 212 -24.69 20.95 4.55
CA VAL A 212 -24.85 19.73 3.75
C VAL A 212 -26.26 19.62 3.18
N ALA A 213 -27.29 19.90 3.98
CA ALA A 213 -28.66 19.91 3.47
C ALA A 213 -28.82 20.87 2.28
N ALA A 214 -28.28 22.08 2.40
CA ALA A 214 -28.29 23.06 1.33
C ALA A 214 -27.46 22.62 0.10
N ALA A 215 -26.28 22.05 0.30
CA ALA A 215 -25.46 21.50 -0.80
C ALA A 215 -26.20 20.38 -1.55
N CYS A 216 -26.93 19.53 -0.83
CA CYS A 216 -27.77 18.49 -1.41
C CYS A 216 -28.93 19.08 -2.23
N THR A 217 -29.63 20.09 -1.68
CA THR A 217 -30.71 20.79 -2.39
C THR A 217 -30.22 21.52 -3.63
N ASP A 218 -29.02 22.12 -3.57
CA ASP A 218 -28.40 22.84 -4.69
C ASP A 218 -27.77 21.92 -5.74
N GLY A 219 -27.91 20.60 -5.59
CA GLY A 219 -27.49 19.63 -6.61
C GLY A 219 -25.98 19.42 -6.67
N VAL A 220 -25.26 19.51 -5.53
CA VAL A 220 -23.80 19.31 -5.48
C VAL A 220 -23.39 17.94 -6.04
N LEU A 221 -24.19 16.89 -5.81
CA LEU A 221 -23.93 15.54 -6.32
C LEU A 221 -24.11 15.45 -7.84
N GLN A 222 -25.07 16.19 -8.41
CA GLN A 222 -25.22 16.27 -9.86
C GLN A 222 -24.03 16.99 -10.49
N SER A 223 -23.64 18.13 -9.91
CA SER A 223 -22.44 18.85 -10.32
C SER A 223 -21.19 17.98 -10.23
N ALA A 224 -21.10 17.12 -9.20
CA ALA A 224 -20.00 16.19 -9.04
C ALA A 224 -19.96 15.14 -10.17
N ASN A 225 -21.11 14.60 -10.56
CA ASN A 225 -21.22 13.65 -11.67
C ASN A 225 -20.81 14.26 -13.01
N GLU A 226 -21.32 15.45 -13.32
CA GLU A 226 -21.03 16.13 -14.59
C GLU A 226 -19.53 16.44 -14.71
N ARG A 227 -18.93 16.93 -13.63
CA ARG A 227 -17.49 17.21 -13.58
C ARG A 227 -16.64 15.94 -13.56
N ALA A 228 -17.10 14.85 -12.95
CA ALA A 228 -16.43 13.55 -13.02
C ALA A 228 -16.40 13.01 -14.45
N LYS A 229 -17.53 13.10 -15.17
CA LYS A 229 -17.61 12.72 -16.58
C LYS A 229 -16.61 13.52 -17.43
N LEU A 230 -16.51 14.83 -17.22
CA LEU A 230 -15.54 15.68 -17.91
C LEU A 230 -14.09 15.29 -17.58
N ALA A 231 -13.75 15.14 -16.31
CA ALA A 231 -12.39 14.78 -15.88
C ALA A 231 -11.95 13.43 -16.45
N VAL A 232 -12.82 12.42 -16.39
CA VAL A 232 -12.55 11.08 -16.92
C VAL A 232 -12.49 11.09 -18.45
N SER A 233 -13.35 11.86 -19.13
CA SER A 233 -13.29 12.01 -20.59
C SER A 233 -11.94 12.60 -21.04
N GLN A 234 -11.43 13.59 -20.32
CA GLN A 234 -10.13 14.20 -20.59
C GLN A 234 -8.98 13.21 -20.37
N LEU A 235 -9.06 12.40 -19.31
CA LEU A 235 -8.07 11.36 -19.02
C LEU A 235 -8.03 10.29 -20.10
N LEU A 236 -9.20 9.78 -20.54
CA LEU A 236 -9.31 8.78 -21.60
C LEU A 236 -8.79 9.31 -22.94
N THR A 237 -9.11 10.57 -23.25
CA THR A 237 -8.59 11.24 -24.45
C THR A 237 -7.06 11.35 -24.40
N THR A 238 -6.49 11.74 -23.26
CA THR A 238 -5.04 11.85 -23.06
C THR A 238 -4.34 10.49 -23.12
N ALA A 239 -5.02 9.42 -22.70
CA ALA A 239 -4.54 8.05 -22.78
C ALA A 239 -4.59 7.45 -24.20
N GLY A 240 -5.14 8.18 -25.18
CA GLY A 240 -5.16 7.77 -26.59
C GLY A 240 -6.45 7.10 -27.06
N TYR A 241 -7.49 7.07 -26.23
CA TYR A 241 -8.81 6.55 -26.63
C TYR A 241 -9.61 7.65 -27.34
N SER A 242 -10.06 7.35 -28.57
CA SER A 242 -10.80 8.29 -29.42
C SER A 242 -12.32 8.08 -29.40
N GLN A 243 -12.78 6.91 -28.94
CA GLN A 243 -14.21 6.58 -28.82
C GLN A 243 -14.46 6.08 -27.39
N PHE A 244 -15.27 6.79 -26.62
CA PHE A 244 -15.68 6.35 -25.29
C PHE A 244 -17.09 6.83 -24.96
N THR A 245 -17.82 6.00 -24.21
CA THR A 245 -19.14 6.32 -23.68
C THR A 245 -19.07 6.23 -22.16
N ILE A 246 -19.36 7.33 -21.48
CA ILE A 246 -19.38 7.40 -20.02
C ILE A 246 -20.82 7.43 -19.55
N GLU A 247 -21.21 6.40 -18.81
CA GLU A 247 -22.52 6.28 -18.17
C GLU A 247 -22.42 6.75 -16.72
N THR A 248 -23.19 7.79 -16.37
CA THR A 248 -23.30 8.31 -15.00
C THR A 248 -24.60 7.83 -14.37
N GLN A 249 -24.57 7.54 -13.06
CA GLN A 249 -25.76 7.17 -12.31
C GLN A 249 -26.45 8.41 -11.73
N THR A 250 -27.78 8.43 -11.70
CA THR A 250 -28.55 9.54 -11.13
C THR A 250 -28.24 9.67 -9.63
N PRO A 251 -27.88 10.86 -9.13
CA PRO A 251 -27.64 11.05 -7.71
C PRO A 251 -28.96 10.91 -6.94
N SER A 252 -28.97 10.14 -5.86
CA SER A 252 -30.11 10.05 -4.95
C SER A 252 -30.03 11.12 -3.88
N LEU A 253 -31.03 12.01 -3.84
CA LEU A 253 -31.12 13.08 -2.82
C LEU A 253 -31.22 12.50 -1.40
N GLU A 254 -31.92 11.38 -1.25
CA GLU A 254 -32.05 10.65 0.02
C GLU A 254 -30.69 10.15 0.53
N ALA A 255 -29.81 9.66 -0.36
CA ALA A 255 -28.47 9.25 0.02
C ALA A 255 -27.55 10.44 0.37
N CYS A 256 -27.80 11.61 -0.23
CA CYS A 256 -27.05 12.82 0.06
C CYS A 256 -27.23 13.26 1.52
N ILE A 257 -28.48 13.25 2.01
CA ILE A 257 -28.80 13.65 3.39
C ILE A 257 -28.40 12.54 4.37
N ALA A 258 -28.61 11.27 4.02
CA ALA A 258 -28.25 10.13 4.88
C ALA A 258 -26.75 10.00 5.13
N SER A 259 -25.90 10.43 4.18
CA SER A 259 -24.43 10.42 4.32
C SER A 259 -23.92 11.31 5.45
N ASN A 260 -24.76 12.23 5.96
CA ASN A 260 -24.39 13.19 6.99
C ASN A 260 -25.02 12.90 8.36
N ALA A 261 -25.79 11.82 8.47
CA ALA A 261 -26.30 11.38 9.76
C ALA A 261 -25.13 10.79 10.58
N PRO A 262 -24.88 11.26 11.82
CA PRO A 262 -24.00 10.53 12.71
C PRO A 262 -24.54 9.09 12.83
N ALA A 263 -23.64 8.10 12.88
CA ALA A 263 -23.90 6.66 12.83
C ALA A 263 -24.72 6.10 14.02
N SER A 264 -25.77 6.78 14.47
CA SER A 264 -26.68 6.37 15.54
C SER A 264 -28.15 6.47 15.17
N VAL A 265 -28.50 6.87 13.95
CA VAL A 265 -29.85 6.64 13.43
C VAL A 265 -29.81 5.40 12.56
N VAL A 266 -29.76 4.24 13.21
CA VAL A 266 -30.34 3.04 12.60
C VAL A 266 -31.80 3.43 12.35
N PRO A 267 -32.29 3.50 11.10
CA PRO A 267 -33.72 3.49 10.91
C PRO A 267 -34.16 2.16 11.53
N SER A 268 -34.87 2.24 12.66
CA SER A 268 -35.67 1.12 13.13
C SER A 268 -36.69 0.87 12.03
N THR A 269 -36.28 0.09 11.04
CA THR A 269 -37.19 -0.64 10.16
C THR A 269 -38.22 -1.23 11.09
N PRO A 270 -39.52 -0.91 10.98
CA PRO A 270 -40.51 -1.66 11.71
C PRO A 270 -40.30 -3.11 11.29
N LEU A 271 -39.98 -3.98 12.26
CA LEU A 271 -39.89 -5.41 12.02
C LEU A 271 -41.13 -5.78 11.21
N PRO A 272 -41.01 -6.45 10.04
CA PRO A 272 -42.18 -7.07 9.45
C PRO A 272 -42.76 -7.98 10.53
N SER A 273 -44.03 -7.75 10.88
CA SER A 273 -44.74 -8.59 11.83
C SER A 273 -44.60 -10.03 11.35
N VAL A 274 -43.77 -10.82 12.03
CA VAL A 274 -43.64 -12.24 11.76
C VAL A 274 -44.96 -12.85 12.16
N THR A 275 -45.85 -13.04 11.18
CA THR A 275 -47.03 -13.88 11.31
C THR A 275 -46.53 -15.29 11.57
N VAL A 276 -46.53 -15.69 12.84
CA VAL A 276 -46.29 -17.06 13.25
C VAL A 276 -47.40 -17.93 12.63
N PRO A 277 -47.09 -18.89 11.74
CA PRO A 277 -48.10 -19.83 11.27
C PRO A 277 -48.56 -20.71 12.44
N PRO A 278 -49.87 -21.05 12.52
CA PRO A 278 -50.39 -21.89 13.60
C PRO A 278 -49.72 -23.28 13.57
N PRO A 279 -49.44 -23.87 14.75
CA PRO A 279 -48.79 -25.17 14.83
C PRO A 279 -49.68 -26.27 14.23
N PRO A 280 -49.11 -27.30 13.58
CA PRO A 280 -49.88 -28.41 13.02
C PRO A 280 -50.56 -29.22 14.15
N PRO A 281 -51.73 -29.81 13.88
CA PRO A 281 -52.46 -30.60 14.88
C PRO A 281 -51.67 -31.86 15.26
N VAL A 282 -51.48 -32.03 16.57
CA VAL A 282 -50.83 -33.21 17.17
C VAL A 282 -51.74 -34.43 17.01
N PRO A 283 -51.25 -35.57 16.50
CA PRO A 283 -52.03 -36.80 16.41
C PRO A 283 -52.26 -37.43 17.79
N SER A 284 -53.53 -37.74 18.08
CA SER A 284 -53.99 -38.45 19.28
C SER A 284 -53.30 -39.80 19.43
N ALA A 285 -52.50 -39.97 20.48
CA ALA A 285 -51.99 -41.26 20.92
C ALA A 285 -52.64 -41.64 22.25
N THR A 286 -53.34 -42.77 22.19
CA THR A 286 -54.08 -43.50 23.22
C THR A 286 -53.25 -43.78 24.49
N PRO A 287 -53.85 -43.72 25.69
CA PRO A 287 -53.14 -44.01 26.94
C PRO A 287 -53.06 -45.52 27.22
N PRO A 288 -51.96 -46.01 27.81
CA PRO A 288 -52.01 -47.21 28.64
C PRO A 288 -51.91 -46.87 30.14
N SER A 289 -52.92 -47.37 30.83
CA SER A 289 -53.07 -47.73 32.24
C SER A 289 -51.81 -47.83 33.10
N SER A 290 -51.86 -47.19 34.28
CA SER A 290 -51.24 -47.56 35.56
C SER A 290 -51.34 -46.31 36.48
N VAL A 291 -51.54 -46.32 37.78
CA VAL A 291 -51.67 -47.30 38.88
C VAL A 291 -52.32 -46.50 40.03
N THR A 292 -53.06 -47.21 40.88
CA THR A 292 -53.75 -46.81 42.11
C THR A 292 -52.98 -45.87 43.06
N PRO A 293 -53.66 -44.92 43.74
CA PRO A 293 -53.07 -44.10 44.80
C PRO A 293 -53.24 -44.74 46.19
N GLU A 294 -52.17 -44.75 46.97
CA GLU A 294 -52.17 -45.12 48.39
C GLU A 294 -52.29 -43.85 49.26
N THR A 295 -53.43 -43.73 49.92
CA THR A 295 -53.75 -43.15 51.23
C THR A 295 -52.74 -42.19 51.89
N ILE A 296 -53.14 -40.92 52.06
CA ILE A 296 -52.85 -40.14 53.27
C ILE A 296 -54.14 -39.44 53.72
N VAL A 297 -54.58 -39.79 54.93
CA VAL A 297 -55.72 -39.24 55.66
C VAL A 297 -55.25 -38.12 56.57
N VAL A 298 -55.89 -36.95 56.52
CA VAL A 298 -55.93 -35.98 57.63
C VAL A 298 -57.34 -35.38 57.70
N PRO A 299 -58.08 -35.53 58.82
CA PRO A 299 -59.42 -34.96 58.99
C PRO A 299 -59.36 -33.70 59.86
N GLN A 300 -59.99 -32.59 59.47
CA GLN A 300 -60.46 -31.58 60.43
C GLN A 300 -61.76 -30.87 59.97
N GLN A 301 -62.80 -31.18 60.77
CA GLN A 301 -63.91 -30.38 61.29
C GLN A 301 -64.61 -29.32 60.40
N PRO A 302 -65.96 -29.38 60.26
CA PRO A 302 -66.76 -28.34 59.63
C PRO A 302 -67.07 -27.16 60.58
N ALA A 303 -67.24 -25.98 59.99
CA ALA A 303 -67.73 -24.78 60.62
C ALA A 303 -69.27 -24.73 60.64
N ILE A 304 -69.80 -24.28 61.79
CA ILE A 304 -71.00 -23.45 62.08
C ILE A 304 -71.61 -23.94 63.39
#